data_AF-A0A7W0R343-F1
#
_entry.id   AF-A0A7W0R343-F1
#
_cell.length_a   1.000
_cell.length_b   1.000
_cell.length_c   1.000
_cell.angle_alpha   90.00
_cell.angle_beta   90.00
_cell.angle_gamma   90.00
#
_symmetry.space_group_name_H-M   'P 1'
#
loop_
_entity.id
_entity.type
_entity.pdbx_description
1 polymer ?
#
loop_
_entity_poly.entity_id
_entity_poly.type
_entity_poly.pdbx_seq_one_letter_code
_entity_poly.pdbx_strand_id
1 'polypeptide(L)'
;QLPGIEDENAALEVIGTTAQLTFRQVEELIPRDGGELLEEEDDETTKDAGKNKGKSDDDSKNKDRKGDSKGDSKGDSKEDNDDSDNESDPAGGDEDVPEITEAADQSVNDEEVVYPDAEDSNLLYRLAPAELTGDVITSAQAVTEPGSNQWFVSLDMDGEGAETWADFTSELACLRDEGDPLSSQVAIVLDGEVATATGMADPAGSAGGGVECGTGITGGESRIDMGSQEEAKDLALVLRYGSLPITLTQESISKISPSLGRDSLETGLLAGLLGLALVLIYVVVYYRALGFVVWGGLVVFAALSYMVIALLGAGAGLSLSLAGIAGFIVSIGVTTDSYIVVFERLKDEIASGRSIRSAIDRGTKRALRTILVADFVTGSAAVILFFLAVGPVKGFALTLGLATLIDVFVAFCFTRPVISLLRKTGVFESEGFMGIKSTVGAQT
;
A
#
# COMPACT_ATOMS: atom_id res chain seq x y z
N GLN A 1 2.97 9.94 -9.84
CA GLN A 1 1.84 9.23 -10.47
C GLN A 1 2.24 8.94 -11.91
N LEU A 2 2.46 7.67 -12.23
CA LEU A 2 2.66 7.21 -13.60
C LEU A 2 1.28 7.23 -14.31
N PRO A 3 1.17 7.75 -15.54
CA PRO A 3 -0.10 7.74 -16.26
C PRO A 3 -0.58 6.30 -16.54
N GLY A 4 -1.78 5.95 -16.07
CA GLY A 4 -2.42 4.65 -16.30
C GLY A 4 -2.40 3.68 -15.11
N ILE A 5 -1.76 4.04 -14.00
CA ILE A 5 -1.78 3.22 -12.76
C ILE A 5 -2.54 3.99 -11.69
N GLU A 6 -3.74 3.53 -11.38
CA GLU A 6 -4.57 4.11 -10.31
C GLU A 6 -4.11 3.64 -8.91
N ASP A 7 -3.36 2.54 -8.84
CA ASP A 7 -2.82 1.97 -7.59
C ASP A 7 -1.32 2.28 -7.44
N GLU A 8 -0.99 3.08 -6.42
CA GLU A 8 0.38 3.46 -6.09
C GLU A 8 1.24 2.23 -5.73
N ASN A 9 0.64 1.10 -5.34
CA ASN A 9 1.37 -0.13 -4.98
C ASN A 9 1.82 -0.93 -6.21
N ALA A 10 0.98 -1.06 -7.24
CA ALA A 10 1.34 -1.73 -8.49
C ALA A 10 2.45 -0.94 -9.22
N ALA A 11 2.36 0.38 -9.19
CA ALA A 11 3.41 1.26 -9.68
C ALA A 11 4.76 1.00 -8.99
N LEU A 12 4.76 0.66 -7.70
CA LEU A 12 5.98 0.51 -6.89
C LEU A 12 6.65 -0.86 -7.02
N GLU A 13 5.89 -1.91 -7.39
CA GLU A 13 6.43 -3.24 -7.71
C GLU A 13 7.13 -3.21 -9.08
N VAL A 14 6.48 -2.58 -10.06
CA VAL A 14 6.98 -2.33 -11.43
C VAL A 14 8.20 -1.40 -11.44
N ILE A 15 8.35 -0.51 -10.46
CA ILE A 15 9.51 0.40 -10.34
C ILE A 15 10.78 -0.33 -9.85
N GLY A 16 10.65 -1.50 -9.21
CA GLY A 16 11.78 -2.30 -8.71
C GLY A 16 12.35 -3.29 -9.73
N THR A 17 11.60 -3.58 -10.79
CA THR A 17 12.04 -4.43 -11.90
C THR A 17 12.77 -3.57 -12.91
N THR A 18 14.01 -3.95 -13.24
CA THR A 18 14.56 -3.59 -14.55
C THR A 18 13.70 -4.30 -15.61
N ALA A 19 13.64 -3.78 -16.84
CA ALA A 19 13.16 -4.55 -17.98
C ALA A 19 14.21 -4.41 -19.06
N GLN A 20 15.29 -5.18 -18.91
CA GLN A 20 16.29 -5.29 -19.97
C GLN A 20 15.73 -6.24 -21.02
N LEU A 21 15.15 -5.65 -22.06
CA LEU A 21 14.63 -6.37 -23.20
C LEU A 21 15.73 -6.52 -24.25
N THR A 22 16.01 -7.74 -24.69
CA THR A 22 16.89 -8.00 -25.85
C THR A 22 16.27 -9.02 -26.79
N PHE A 23 16.55 -8.90 -28.08
CA PHE A 23 16.16 -9.85 -29.11
C PHE A 23 17.41 -10.55 -29.62
N ARG A 24 17.41 -11.89 -29.53
CA ARG A 24 18.56 -12.73 -29.84
C ARG A 24 18.16 -13.91 -30.70
N GLN A 25 19.08 -14.41 -31.50
CA GLN A 25 18.91 -15.67 -32.21
C GLN A 25 19.15 -16.84 -31.24
N VAL A 26 18.31 -17.87 -31.33
CA VAL A 26 18.54 -19.13 -30.61
C VAL A 26 19.57 -19.96 -31.38
N GLU A 27 20.65 -20.37 -30.73
CA GLU A 27 21.66 -21.25 -31.35
C GLU A 27 21.51 -22.69 -30.88
N GLU A 28 21.18 -22.91 -29.61
CA GLU A 28 21.10 -24.26 -29.03
C GLU A 28 20.06 -24.30 -27.89
N LEU A 29 19.34 -25.42 -27.80
CA LEU A 29 18.50 -25.77 -26.66
C LEU A 29 19.23 -26.79 -25.79
N ILE A 30 19.43 -26.46 -24.52
CA ILE A 30 20.23 -27.26 -23.60
C ILE A 30 19.35 -27.70 -22.44
N PRO A 31 18.95 -28.98 -22.38
CA PRO A 31 18.22 -29.51 -21.25
C PRO A 31 19.15 -29.65 -20.04
N ARG A 32 18.74 -29.07 -18.91
CA ARG A 32 19.54 -29.01 -17.68
C ARG A 32 19.83 -30.37 -17.05
N ASP A 33 19.03 -31.38 -17.39
CA ASP A 33 19.15 -32.77 -16.90
C ASP A 33 19.97 -33.69 -17.82
N GLY A 34 20.56 -33.18 -18.92
CA GLY A 34 21.44 -33.97 -19.82
C GLY A 34 20.73 -35.05 -20.65
N GLY A 35 19.42 -34.93 -20.91
CA GLY A 35 18.68 -35.84 -21.80
C GLY A 35 18.54 -35.28 -23.21
N GLU A 36 18.75 -36.10 -24.25
CA GLU A 36 18.51 -35.69 -25.65
C GLU A 36 17.04 -35.24 -25.86
N LEU A 37 16.85 -34.10 -26.54
CA LEU A 37 15.57 -33.68 -27.08
C LEU A 37 15.17 -34.65 -28.20
N LEU A 38 14.08 -35.40 -28.01
CA LEU A 38 13.56 -36.32 -29.03
C LEU A 38 13.06 -35.51 -30.23
N GLU A 39 13.69 -35.69 -31.40
CA GLU A 39 13.15 -35.28 -32.68
C GLU A 39 11.82 -36.02 -32.92
N GLU A 40 10.71 -35.30 -33.06
CA GLU A 40 9.42 -35.88 -33.46
C GLU A 40 9.49 -36.31 -34.94
N GLU A 41 9.70 -37.60 -35.21
CA GLU A 41 9.44 -38.18 -36.53
C GLU A 41 7.93 -38.41 -36.71
N ASP A 42 7.40 -37.86 -37.81
CA ASP A 42 6.06 -38.10 -38.34
C ASP A 42 5.79 -39.61 -38.56
N ASP A 43 4.68 -40.14 -38.03
CA ASP A 43 4.01 -41.28 -38.69
C ASP A 43 2.48 -41.29 -38.48
N GLU A 44 1.76 -41.13 -39.58
CA GLU A 44 0.35 -41.48 -39.70
C GLU A 44 0.20 -43.01 -39.59
N THR A 45 -0.68 -43.52 -38.71
CA THR A 45 -1.72 -44.49 -39.13
C THR A 45 -2.73 -44.87 -38.03
N THR A 46 -3.98 -44.66 -38.39
CA THR A 46 -5.27 -45.20 -37.93
C THR A 46 -5.32 -46.50 -37.09
N LYS A 47 -6.11 -46.51 -35.99
CA LYS A 47 -7.44 -47.20 -35.83
C LYS A 47 -7.83 -47.48 -34.37
N ASP A 48 -8.99 -46.92 -34.00
CA ASP A 48 -10.17 -47.60 -33.41
C ASP A 48 -10.03 -48.40 -32.09
N ALA A 49 -10.61 -47.88 -31.01
CA ALA A 49 -11.69 -48.54 -30.24
C ALA A 49 -11.92 -47.83 -28.90
N GLY A 50 -13.17 -47.42 -28.64
CA GLY A 50 -13.55 -46.71 -27.42
C GLY A 50 -13.78 -47.58 -26.18
N LYS A 51 -14.26 -46.90 -25.12
CA LYS A 51 -15.39 -47.27 -24.23
C LYS A 51 -15.11 -47.06 -22.73
N ASN A 52 -15.63 -45.92 -22.25
CA ASN A 52 -16.65 -45.80 -21.20
C ASN A 52 -16.34 -46.21 -19.73
N LYS A 53 -16.69 -45.27 -18.83
CA LYS A 53 -17.32 -45.40 -17.50
C LYS A 53 -16.48 -45.80 -16.28
N GLY A 54 -16.62 -44.99 -15.21
CA GLY A 54 -16.43 -45.48 -13.84
C GLY A 54 -16.41 -44.42 -12.74
N LYS A 55 -17.57 -43.82 -12.45
CA LYS A 55 -17.85 -43.04 -11.23
C LYS A 55 -17.81 -43.93 -9.98
N SER A 56 -17.30 -43.43 -8.85
CA SER A 56 -17.87 -43.69 -7.52
C SER A 56 -17.40 -42.65 -6.50
N ASP A 57 -18.41 -41.98 -5.94
CA ASP A 57 -18.40 -41.23 -4.69
C ASP A 57 -18.20 -42.23 -3.52
N ASP A 58 -17.58 -41.84 -2.39
CA ASP A 58 -18.32 -41.40 -1.18
C ASP A 58 -17.48 -41.48 0.12
N ASP A 59 -17.72 -40.45 0.94
CA ASP A 59 -17.82 -40.40 2.41
C ASP A 59 -16.64 -40.63 3.39
N SER A 60 -16.29 -39.50 4.03
CA SER A 60 -16.49 -39.21 5.47
C SER A 60 -15.73 -40.01 6.54
N LYS A 61 -14.85 -39.32 7.30
CA LYS A 61 -15.17 -38.98 8.71
C LYS A 61 -14.13 -38.11 9.41
N ASN A 62 -14.67 -37.03 9.94
CA ASN A 62 -14.22 -36.19 11.05
C ASN A 62 -13.75 -36.98 12.30
N LYS A 63 -12.72 -36.48 12.99
CA LYS A 63 -12.69 -36.43 14.47
C LYS A 63 -11.61 -35.51 15.04
N ASP A 64 -12.09 -34.54 15.80
CA ASP A 64 -11.40 -33.73 16.80
C ASP A 64 -10.58 -34.53 17.82
N ARG A 65 -9.50 -33.92 18.34
CA ARG A 65 -9.32 -33.67 19.80
C ARG A 65 -8.01 -32.92 20.15
N LYS A 66 -8.22 -31.77 20.80
CA LYS A 66 -7.49 -31.14 21.92
C LYS A 66 -6.32 -31.92 22.57
N GLY A 67 -5.28 -31.16 22.94
CA GLY A 67 -4.47 -31.48 24.13
C GLY A 67 -3.19 -30.66 24.29
N ASP A 68 -3.23 -29.70 25.21
CA ASP A 68 -2.16 -28.89 25.81
C ASP A 68 -0.78 -29.56 26.02
N SER A 69 0.31 -28.79 25.87
CA SER A 69 1.14 -28.32 27.01
C SER A 69 2.58 -27.93 26.62
N LYS A 70 2.93 -26.69 26.98
CA LYS A 70 4.10 -26.28 27.80
C LYS A 70 5.46 -26.97 27.59
N GLY A 71 6.49 -26.15 27.38
CA GLY A 71 7.87 -26.50 27.73
C GLY A 71 8.91 -25.49 27.26
N ASP A 72 9.19 -24.50 28.10
CA ASP A 72 10.35 -23.60 28.04
C ASP A 72 11.70 -24.35 28.07
N SER A 73 12.71 -23.80 27.39
CA SER A 73 14.13 -23.61 27.80
C SER A 73 15.04 -23.70 26.55
N LYS A 74 15.74 -22.66 26.10
CA LYS A 74 16.88 -21.91 26.70
C LYS A 74 18.21 -22.70 26.64
N GLY A 75 19.21 -22.07 26.01
CA GLY A 75 20.62 -22.49 25.90
C GLY A 75 20.99 -22.67 24.43
N ASP A 76 21.59 -21.72 23.70
CA ASP A 76 22.87 -21.01 23.93
C ASP A 76 24.06 -21.96 24.03
N SER A 77 24.74 -22.17 22.89
CA SER A 77 26.21 -22.23 22.82
C SER A 77 26.68 -22.44 21.38
N LYS A 78 27.49 -21.47 20.93
CA LYS A 78 28.50 -21.55 19.88
C LYS A 78 29.41 -22.77 20.03
N GLU A 79 29.89 -23.27 18.89
CA GLU A 79 31.30 -23.59 18.54
C GLU A 79 31.24 -24.26 17.15
N ASP A 80 31.70 -23.57 16.10
CA ASP A 80 33.07 -23.53 15.58
C ASP A 80 33.46 -24.83 14.82
N ASN A 81 33.61 -24.64 13.51
CA ASN A 81 34.51 -25.25 12.53
C ASN A 81 34.99 -26.70 12.75
N ASP A 82 34.80 -27.54 11.72
CA ASP A 82 35.96 -28.22 11.16
C ASP A 82 35.73 -28.60 9.68
N ASP A 83 36.73 -28.24 8.88
CA ASP A 83 36.92 -28.67 7.51
C ASP A 83 37.07 -30.20 7.47
N SER A 84 36.43 -30.85 6.51
CA SER A 84 36.89 -32.14 6.04
C SER A 84 36.66 -32.26 4.54
N ASP A 85 37.76 -32.03 3.82
CA ASP A 85 37.99 -32.50 2.47
C ASP A 85 37.64 -34.00 2.39
N ASN A 86 36.67 -34.34 1.55
CA ASN A 86 36.53 -35.70 1.05
C ASN A 86 36.39 -35.65 -0.47
N GLU A 87 37.55 -35.72 -1.10
CA GLU A 87 37.74 -36.08 -2.50
C GLU A 87 37.18 -37.49 -2.71
N SER A 88 36.04 -37.56 -3.38
CA SER A 88 35.56 -38.78 -4.01
C SER A 88 35.01 -38.43 -5.37
N ASP A 89 35.89 -38.53 -6.36
CA ASP A 89 35.56 -38.80 -7.76
C ASP A 89 34.60 -40.02 -7.83
N PRO A 90 33.52 -39.93 -8.63
CA PRO A 90 33.24 -41.02 -9.52
C PRO A 90 33.10 -40.49 -10.95
N ALA A 91 34.01 -40.97 -11.81
CA ALA A 91 33.86 -40.89 -13.24
C ALA A 91 32.52 -41.49 -13.71
N GLY A 92 31.63 -40.61 -14.16
CA GLY A 92 30.49 -40.86 -15.03
C GLY A 92 30.29 -39.54 -15.78
N GLY A 93 30.32 -39.56 -17.11
CA GLY A 93 30.39 -38.34 -17.91
C GLY A 93 29.17 -37.44 -17.70
N ASP A 94 29.37 -36.36 -16.96
CA ASP A 94 28.54 -35.17 -17.03
C ASP A 94 28.91 -34.48 -18.34
N GLU A 95 28.01 -34.45 -19.31
CA GLU A 95 28.13 -33.46 -20.38
C GLU A 95 28.04 -32.10 -19.68
N ASP A 96 29.12 -31.31 -19.74
CA ASP A 96 29.25 -30.01 -19.08
C ASP A 96 28.05 -29.11 -19.42
N VAL A 97 27.04 -29.06 -18.54
CA VAL A 97 25.93 -28.10 -18.66
C VAL A 97 26.55 -26.71 -18.52
N PRO A 98 26.45 -25.85 -19.53
CA PRO A 98 27.07 -24.53 -19.50
C PRO A 98 26.53 -23.70 -18.32
N GLU A 99 27.44 -22.92 -17.72
CA GLU A 99 27.11 -22.02 -16.62
C GLU A 99 26.15 -20.93 -17.09
N ILE A 100 25.08 -20.70 -16.31
CA ILE A 100 24.07 -19.67 -16.60
C ILE A 100 24.74 -18.30 -16.51
N THR A 101 24.48 -17.45 -17.51
CA THR A 101 24.97 -16.07 -17.47
C THR A 101 24.24 -15.30 -16.37
N GLU A 102 24.94 -14.92 -15.29
CA GLU A 102 24.34 -14.17 -14.17
C GLU A 102 24.07 -12.69 -14.50
N ALA A 103 24.75 -12.14 -15.51
CA ALA A 103 24.61 -10.76 -15.91
C ALA A 103 23.42 -10.60 -16.86
N ALA A 104 22.39 -9.88 -16.42
CA ALA A 104 21.21 -9.53 -17.22
C ALA A 104 21.28 -8.10 -17.79
N ASP A 105 22.49 -7.51 -17.84
CA ASP A 105 22.67 -6.10 -18.17
C ASP A 105 23.30 -5.83 -19.56
N GLN A 106 23.31 -4.57 -19.97
CA GLN A 106 23.86 -4.15 -21.27
C GLN A 106 25.33 -4.57 -21.50
N SER A 107 26.08 -4.97 -20.47
CA SER A 107 27.46 -5.43 -20.62
C SER A 107 27.61 -6.74 -21.37
N VAL A 108 26.56 -7.58 -21.42
CA VAL A 108 26.56 -8.86 -22.14
C VAL A 108 25.83 -8.82 -23.48
N ASN A 109 25.49 -7.62 -23.98
CA ASN A 109 24.79 -7.47 -25.25
C ASN A 109 25.60 -7.99 -26.45
N ASP A 110 26.92 -7.79 -26.44
CA ASP A 110 27.81 -8.20 -27.52
C ASP A 110 28.36 -9.64 -27.37
N GLU A 111 27.89 -10.38 -26.35
CA GLU A 111 28.37 -11.72 -26.00
C GLU A 111 27.29 -12.78 -26.22
N GLU A 112 27.74 -14.01 -26.45
CA GLU A 112 26.90 -15.21 -26.41
C GLU A 112 26.52 -15.51 -24.96
N VAL A 113 25.24 -15.79 -24.70
CA VAL A 113 24.70 -15.94 -23.34
C VAL A 113 23.87 -17.20 -23.21
N VAL A 114 23.81 -17.74 -21.99
CA VAL A 114 22.96 -18.89 -21.66
C VAL A 114 21.95 -18.49 -20.62
N TYR A 115 20.67 -18.49 -20.99
CA TYR A 115 19.56 -18.09 -20.12
C TYR A 115 18.50 -19.19 -19.99
N PRO A 116 17.84 -19.30 -18.83
CA PRO A 116 16.71 -20.22 -18.65
C PRO A 116 15.45 -19.72 -19.34
N ASP A 117 14.56 -20.65 -19.67
CA ASP A 117 13.17 -20.34 -20.02
C ASP A 117 12.39 -19.79 -18.82
N ALA A 118 11.50 -18.82 -19.06
CA ALA A 118 10.69 -18.22 -18.01
C ALA A 118 9.62 -19.18 -17.44
N GLU A 119 9.14 -20.15 -18.22
CA GLU A 119 8.12 -21.13 -17.79
C GLU A 119 8.75 -22.46 -17.37
N ASP A 120 9.84 -22.89 -18.03
CA ASP A 120 10.55 -24.15 -17.75
C ASP A 120 12.02 -23.95 -17.33
N SER A 121 12.27 -23.93 -16.02
CA SER A 121 13.63 -23.79 -15.46
C SER A 121 14.62 -24.92 -15.82
N ASN A 122 14.14 -26.02 -16.41
CA ASN A 122 14.97 -27.12 -16.88
C ASN A 122 15.42 -26.97 -18.33
N LEU A 123 14.92 -25.95 -19.05
CA LEU A 123 15.34 -25.63 -20.41
C LEU A 123 16.23 -24.40 -20.40
N LEU A 124 17.42 -24.52 -20.99
CA LEU A 124 18.34 -23.42 -21.20
C LEU A 124 18.44 -23.11 -22.70
N TYR A 125 18.55 -21.83 -23.03
CA TYR A 125 18.79 -21.35 -24.38
C TYR A 125 20.20 -20.79 -24.45
N ARG A 126 21.00 -21.29 -25.40
CA ARG A 126 22.20 -20.60 -25.87
C ARG A 126 21.79 -19.60 -26.93
N LEU A 127 22.15 -18.34 -26.71
CA LEU A 127 21.70 -17.22 -27.52
C LEU A 127 22.90 -16.45 -28.06
N ALA A 128 22.81 -16.09 -29.33
CA ALA A 128 23.76 -15.20 -29.99
C ALA A 128 23.75 -13.78 -29.34
N PRO A 129 24.72 -12.91 -29.70
CA PRO A 129 24.68 -11.49 -29.33
C PRO A 129 23.33 -10.83 -29.62
N ALA A 130 22.98 -9.80 -28.85
CA ALA A 130 21.73 -9.07 -29.01
C ALA A 130 21.72 -8.25 -30.29
N GLU A 131 20.81 -8.57 -31.21
CA GLU A 131 20.61 -7.82 -32.46
C GLU A 131 19.81 -6.54 -32.20
N LEU A 132 18.87 -6.58 -31.26
CA LEU A 132 18.05 -5.44 -30.84
C LEU A 132 17.92 -5.38 -29.32
N THR A 133 17.82 -4.16 -28.80
CA THR A 133 17.55 -3.87 -27.38
C THR A 133 16.21 -3.17 -27.22
N GLY A 134 15.70 -3.11 -25.99
CA GLY A 134 14.46 -2.41 -25.65
C GLY A 134 14.45 -0.91 -25.96
N ASP A 135 15.58 -0.31 -26.35
CA ASP A 135 15.69 1.12 -26.67
C ASP A 135 14.90 1.51 -27.93
N VAL A 136 14.65 0.56 -28.84
CA VAL A 136 13.89 0.81 -30.07
C VAL A 136 12.37 0.77 -29.87
N ILE A 137 11.88 0.41 -28.67
CA ILE A 137 10.46 0.24 -28.38
C ILE A 137 9.80 1.61 -28.13
N THR A 138 8.80 1.94 -28.95
CA THR A 138 8.03 3.20 -28.84
C THR A 138 6.70 3.04 -28.12
N SER A 139 6.10 1.86 -28.21
CA SER A 139 4.81 1.54 -27.59
C SER A 139 4.79 0.06 -27.18
N ALA A 140 4.21 -0.20 -26.02
CA ALA A 140 3.93 -1.54 -25.50
C ALA A 140 2.51 -1.56 -24.93
N GLN A 141 1.68 -2.50 -25.37
CA GLN A 141 0.27 -2.59 -25.01
C GLN A 141 -0.15 -4.03 -24.70
N ALA A 142 -0.81 -4.23 -23.56
CA ALA A 142 -1.43 -5.50 -23.24
C ALA A 142 -2.73 -5.67 -24.03
N VAL A 143 -2.77 -6.67 -24.91
CA VAL A 143 -3.89 -7.00 -25.80
C VAL A 143 -4.34 -8.42 -25.51
N THR A 144 -5.62 -8.70 -25.76
CA THR A 144 -6.17 -10.06 -25.70
C THR A 144 -6.51 -10.51 -27.11
N GLU A 145 -6.14 -11.75 -27.43
CA GLU A 145 -6.40 -12.35 -28.74
C GLU A 145 -7.91 -12.59 -28.92
N PRO A 146 -8.55 -12.01 -29.95
CA PRO A 146 -10.00 -12.13 -30.12
C PRO A 146 -10.45 -13.59 -30.31
N GLY A 147 -11.16 -14.12 -29.31
CA GLY A 147 -11.71 -15.48 -29.36
C GLY A 147 -10.89 -16.53 -28.61
N SER A 148 -9.74 -16.16 -28.04
CA SER A 148 -9.05 -16.93 -27.01
C SER A 148 -9.03 -16.15 -25.68
N ASN A 149 -8.68 -16.81 -24.58
CA ASN A 149 -8.43 -16.14 -23.29
C ASN A 149 -6.93 -15.84 -23.09
N GLN A 150 -6.14 -15.85 -24.16
CA GLN A 150 -4.71 -15.57 -24.11
C GLN A 150 -4.46 -14.07 -24.20
N TRP A 151 -3.49 -13.62 -23.42
CA TRP A 151 -3.01 -12.25 -23.41
C TRP A 151 -1.65 -12.19 -24.07
N PHE A 152 -1.34 -11.08 -24.71
CA PHE A 152 -0.01 -10.83 -25.24
C PHE A 152 0.30 -9.35 -25.13
N VAL A 153 1.59 -9.03 -25.09
CA VAL A 153 2.07 -7.66 -25.17
C VAL A 153 2.43 -7.36 -26.61
N SER A 154 1.70 -6.44 -27.23
CA SER A 154 2.01 -5.87 -28.54
C SER A 154 3.11 -4.83 -28.38
N LEU A 155 4.16 -4.94 -29.17
CA LEU A 155 5.31 -4.04 -29.20
C LEU A 155 5.36 -3.32 -30.54
N ASP A 156 5.55 -1.99 -30.49
CA ASP A 156 5.79 -1.16 -31.66
C ASP A 156 7.19 -0.57 -31.59
N MET A 157 8.00 -0.80 -32.62
CA MET A 157 9.35 -0.26 -32.74
C MET A 157 9.36 1.10 -33.44
N ASP A 158 10.43 1.87 -33.25
CA ASP A 158 10.69 3.05 -34.08
C ASP A 158 11.13 2.68 -35.50
N GLY A 159 11.31 3.67 -36.37
CA GLY A 159 11.61 3.44 -37.78
C GLY A 159 12.96 2.75 -38.03
N GLU A 160 13.95 2.95 -37.16
CA GLU A 160 15.27 2.32 -37.29
C GLU A 160 15.21 0.88 -36.76
N GLY A 161 14.59 0.66 -35.60
CA GLY A 161 14.35 -0.66 -35.04
C GLY A 161 13.49 -1.54 -35.95
N ALA A 162 12.50 -0.96 -36.64
CA ALA A 162 11.67 -1.70 -37.60
C ALA A 162 12.45 -2.20 -38.83
N GLU A 163 13.49 -1.47 -39.27
CA GLU A 163 14.35 -1.87 -40.39
C GLU A 163 15.29 -3.00 -39.95
N THR A 164 15.98 -2.83 -38.81
CA THR A 164 16.84 -3.86 -38.22
C THR A 164 16.05 -5.13 -37.86
N TRP A 165 14.83 -5.00 -37.36
CA TRP A 165 13.94 -6.14 -37.08
C TRP A 165 13.55 -6.89 -38.35
N ALA A 166 13.24 -6.17 -39.44
CA ALA A 166 12.95 -6.79 -40.72
C ALA A 166 14.17 -7.54 -41.25
N ASP A 167 15.36 -6.94 -41.21
CA ASP A 167 16.61 -7.58 -41.65
C ASP A 167 16.91 -8.84 -40.83
N PHE A 168 16.86 -8.74 -39.51
CA PHE A 168 17.11 -9.85 -38.59
C PHE A 168 16.13 -11.01 -38.80
N THR A 169 14.83 -10.72 -38.82
CA THR A 169 13.81 -11.76 -39.06
C THR A 169 13.87 -12.33 -40.48
N SER A 170 14.37 -11.56 -41.46
CA SER A 170 14.58 -12.06 -42.82
C SER A 170 15.70 -13.11 -42.88
N GLU A 171 16.77 -12.93 -42.12
CA GLU A 171 17.88 -13.88 -42.02
C GLU A 171 17.43 -15.18 -41.34
N LEU A 172 16.72 -15.07 -40.22
CA LEU A 172 16.13 -16.21 -39.53
C LEU A 172 15.16 -17.00 -40.42
N ALA A 173 14.37 -16.30 -41.24
CA ALA A 173 13.46 -16.95 -42.20
C ALA A 173 14.22 -17.69 -43.31
N CYS A 174 15.41 -17.24 -43.71
CA CYS A 174 16.26 -17.97 -44.65
C CYS A 174 16.84 -19.24 -44.01
N LEU A 175 17.25 -19.19 -42.74
CA LEU A 175 17.73 -20.38 -42.01
C LEU A 175 16.65 -21.47 -41.88
N ARG A 176 15.39 -21.06 -41.66
CA ARG A 176 14.26 -21.99 -41.74
C ARG A 176 14.19 -22.68 -43.10
N ASP A 177 14.28 -21.91 -44.19
CA ASP A 177 14.17 -22.44 -45.55
C ASP A 177 15.36 -23.36 -45.91
N GLU A 178 16.51 -23.19 -45.24
CA GLU A 178 17.68 -24.06 -45.31
C GLU A 178 17.54 -25.36 -44.48
N GLY A 179 16.48 -25.48 -43.68
CA GLY A 179 16.17 -26.67 -42.88
C GLY A 179 16.73 -26.65 -41.47
N ASP A 180 17.03 -25.46 -40.91
CA ASP A 180 17.44 -25.29 -39.51
C ASP A 180 16.32 -24.59 -38.70
N PRO A 181 15.37 -25.35 -38.14
CA PRO A 181 14.23 -24.77 -37.42
C PRO A 181 14.62 -24.18 -36.07
N LEU A 182 15.72 -24.63 -35.45
CA LEU A 182 16.19 -24.12 -34.15
C LEU A 182 16.80 -22.74 -34.32
N SER A 183 17.76 -22.62 -35.24
CA SER A 183 18.43 -21.36 -35.53
C SER A 183 17.52 -20.31 -36.18
N SER A 184 16.32 -20.69 -36.61
CA SER A 184 15.31 -19.78 -37.14
C SER A 184 14.44 -19.09 -36.08
N GLN A 185 14.69 -19.34 -34.79
CA GLN A 185 13.91 -18.77 -33.71
C GLN A 185 14.48 -17.45 -33.23
N VAL A 186 13.58 -16.52 -32.94
CA VAL A 186 13.89 -15.30 -32.18
C VAL A 186 13.52 -15.51 -30.72
N ALA A 187 14.51 -15.35 -29.85
CA ALA A 187 14.33 -15.27 -28.41
C ALA A 187 14.16 -13.82 -27.98
N ILE A 188 13.10 -13.56 -27.24
CA ILE A 188 12.87 -12.30 -26.55
C ILE A 188 13.24 -12.52 -25.08
N VAL A 189 14.34 -11.91 -24.66
CA VAL A 189 14.89 -12.04 -23.31
C VAL A 189 14.49 -10.84 -22.48
N LEU A 190 14.01 -11.09 -21.26
CA LEU A 190 13.68 -10.10 -20.27
C LEU A 190 14.48 -10.37 -18.98
N ASP A 191 15.38 -9.45 -18.63
CA ASP A 191 16.19 -9.52 -17.40
C ASP A 191 16.93 -10.85 -17.18
N GLY A 192 17.43 -11.45 -18.28
CA GLY A 192 18.20 -12.70 -18.23
C GLY A 192 17.36 -13.98 -18.23
N GLU A 193 16.06 -13.88 -18.51
CA GLU A 193 15.18 -15.04 -18.73
C GLU A 193 14.54 -14.95 -20.13
N VAL A 194 14.40 -16.08 -20.81
CA VAL A 194 13.74 -16.14 -22.14
C VAL A 194 12.24 -16.10 -21.92
N ALA A 195 11.62 -14.96 -22.23
CA ALA A 195 10.17 -14.77 -22.09
C ALA A 195 9.39 -15.46 -23.21
N THR A 196 9.93 -15.47 -24.43
CA THR A 196 9.39 -16.25 -25.54
C THR A 196 10.49 -16.56 -26.56
N ALA A 197 10.48 -17.77 -27.10
CA ALA A 197 11.28 -18.16 -28.26
C ALA A 197 10.33 -18.67 -29.35
N THR A 198 10.26 -17.96 -30.48
CA THR A 198 9.31 -18.29 -31.55
C THR A 198 10.03 -18.40 -32.89
N GLY A 199 9.75 -19.49 -33.62
CA GLY A 199 10.25 -19.72 -34.98
C GLY A 199 9.54 -18.89 -36.05
N MET A 200 10.23 -18.63 -37.15
CA MET A 200 9.64 -17.90 -38.29
C MET A 200 8.55 -18.71 -39.00
N ALA A 201 7.30 -18.26 -38.94
CA ALA A 201 6.17 -18.98 -39.53
C ALA A 201 6.29 -19.12 -41.06
N ASP A 202 6.02 -20.32 -41.59
CA ASP A 202 6.07 -20.60 -43.03
C ASP A 202 5.00 -19.80 -43.80
N PRO A 203 5.37 -19.04 -44.87
CA PRO A 203 4.43 -18.28 -45.68
C PRO A 203 3.40 -19.14 -46.43
N ALA A 204 3.66 -20.42 -46.70
CA ALA A 204 2.73 -21.34 -47.35
C ALA A 204 1.74 -22.00 -46.37
N GLY A 205 2.08 -22.07 -45.08
CA GLY A 205 1.33 -22.84 -44.06
C GLY A 205 0.53 -22.00 -43.06
N SER A 206 0.77 -20.70 -42.97
CA SER A 206 0.18 -19.84 -41.93
C SER A 206 -1.03 -19.03 -42.43
N ALA A 207 -2.15 -19.11 -41.70
CA ALA A 207 -3.39 -18.41 -42.06
C ALA A 207 -3.32 -16.87 -41.96
N GLY A 208 -2.24 -16.34 -41.37
CA GLY A 208 -1.97 -14.91 -41.17
C GLY A 208 -0.90 -14.32 -42.10
N GLY A 209 -0.32 -15.13 -43.00
CA GLY A 209 0.92 -14.78 -43.70
C GLY A 209 2.14 -15.13 -42.85
N GLY A 210 3.15 -15.72 -43.47
CA GLY A 210 4.39 -16.10 -42.82
C GLY A 210 5.52 -15.13 -43.14
N VAL A 211 6.70 -15.41 -42.62
CA VAL A 211 7.89 -14.58 -42.82
C VAL A 211 8.63 -15.07 -44.05
N GLU A 212 8.75 -14.23 -45.07
CA GLU A 212 9.48 -14.53 -46.31
C GLU A 212 10.98 -14.25 -46.13
N CYS A 213 11.82 -15.22 -46.53
CA CYS A 213 13.27 -15.03 -46.61
C CYS A 213 13.61 -13.85 -47.53
N GLY A 214 14.48 -12.95 -47.05
CA GLY A 214 14.87 -11.72 -47.73
C GLY A 214 13.90 -10.53 -47.59
N THR A 215 12.76 -10.70 -46.93
CA THR A 215 11.80 -9.61 -46.64
C THR A 215 11.59 -9.40 -45.15
N GLY A 216 11.50 -10.48 -44.35
CA GLY A 216 11.30 -10.39 -42.90
C GLY A 216 9.96 -9.80 -42.47
N ILE A 217 9.83 -9.47 -41.19
CA ILE A 217 8.65 -8.84 -40.59
C ILE A 217 8.76 -7.32 -40.74
N THR A 218 8.09 -6.78 -41.75
CA THR A 218 8.07 -5.33 -42.01
C THR A 218 7.05 -4.62 -41.11
N GLY A 219 7.38 -3.43 -40.61
CA GLY A 219 6.46 -2.58 -39.85
C GLY A 219 6.78 -2.43 -38.36
N GLY A 220 7.76 -3.21 -37.85
CA GLY A 220 8.27 -3.05 -36.49
C GLY A 220 7.30 -3.53 -35.39
N GLU A 221 6.33 -4.37 -35.74
CA GLU A 221 5.41 -4.97 -34.78
C GLU A 221 5.97 -6.31 -34.28
N SER A 222 5.94 -6.53 -32.97
CA SER A 222 6.32 -7.80 -32.33
C SER A 222 5.36 -8.14 -31.19
N ARG A 223 5.29 -9.41 -30.79
CA ARG A 223 4.42 -9.88 -29.70
C ARG A 223 5.16 -10.73 -28.69
N ILE A 224 4.81 -10.57 -27.42
CA ILE A 224 5.23 -11.47 -26.33
C ILE A 224 3.98 -12.10 -25.75
N ASP A 225 3.89 -13.42 -25.81
CA ASP A 225 2.76 -14.17 -25.25
C ASP A 225 2.80 -14.21 -23.73
N MET A 226 1.63 -14.07 -23.09
CA MET A 226 1.47 -13.97 -21.64
C MET A 226 0.30 -14.83 -21.14
N GLY A 227 0.52 -15.53 -20.05
CA GLY A 227 -0.49 -16.40 -19.44
C GLY A 227 -1.66 -15.64 -18.80
N SER A 228 -1.40 -14.47 -18.21
CA SER A 228 -2.42 -13.71 -17.46
C SER A 228 -2.55 -12.25 -17.88
N GLN A 229 -3.73 -11.67 -17.61
CA GLN A 229 -4.02 -10.26 -17.85
C GLN A 229 -3.16 -9.31 -17.00
N GLU A 230 -2.85 -9.72 -15.77
CA GLU A 230 -2.12 -8.90 -14.80
C GLU A 230 -0.65 -8.81 -15.22
N GLU A 231 -0.01 -9.96 -15.48
CA GLU A 231 1.37 -10.03 -15.98
C GLU A 231 1.54 -9.24 -17.29
N ALA A 232 0.62 -9.39 -18.25
CA ALA A 232 0.70 -8.67 -19.52
C ALA A 232 0.63 -7.14 -19.33
N LYS A 233 -0.20 -6.67 -18.39
CA LYS A 233 -0.32 -5.23 -18.10
C LYS A 233 0.91 -4.68 -17.39
N ASP A 234 1.43 -5.43 -16.43
CA ASP A 234 2.61 -5.03 -15.68
C ASP A 234 3.83 -5.02 -16.60
N LEU A 235 4.02 -6.04 -17.43
CA LEU A 235 5.10 -6.06 -18.41
C LEU A 235 4.99 -4.91 -19.43
N ALA A 236 3.81 -4.70 -20.03
CA ALA A 236 3.60 -3.59 -20.95
C ALA A 236 3.91 -2.22 -20.31
N LEU A 237 3.66 -2.10 -19.01
CA LEU A 237 3.97 -0.91 -18.25
C LEU A 237 5.49 -0.73 -18.06
N VAL A 238 6.22 -1.78 -17.65
CA VAL A 238 7.69 -1.71 -17.50
C VAL A 238 8.34 -1.40 -18.85
N LEU A 239 7.95 -2.11 -19.92
CA LEU A 239 8.49 -1.93 -21.26
C LEU A 239 8.24 -0.52 -21.82
N ARG A 240 7.09 0.09 -21.53
CA ARG A 240 6.79 1.46 -21.98
C ARG A 240 7.65 2.53 -21.30
N TYR A 241 8.10 2.27 -20.07
CA TYR A 241 8.97 3.19 -19.35
C TYR A 241 10.46 2.89 -19.54
N GLY A 242 10.79 1.77 -20.20
CA GLY A 242 12.15 1.33 -20.47
C GLY A 242 12.92 0.94 -19.22
N SER A 243 14.18 0.53 -19.40
CA SER A 243 15.08 0.36 -18.27
C SER A 243 15.26 1.70 -17.56
N LEU A 244 14.79 1.81 -16.32
CA LEU A 244 15.07 3.01 -15.52
C LEU A 244 16.60 3.07 -15.31
N PRO A 245 17.31 4.13 -15.75
CA PRO A 245 18.78 4.22 -15.65
C PRO A 245 19.27 4.46 -14.21
N ILE A 246 18.40 4.32 -13.21
CA ILE A 246 18.69 4.53 -11.79
C ILE A 246 18.01 3.46 -10.94
N THR A 247 18.80 2.79 -10.10
CA THR A 247 18.29 1.89 -9.07
C THR A 247 17.65 2.72 -7.95
N LEU A 248 16.32 2.66 -7.83
CA LEU A 248 15.59 3.36 -6.78
C LEU A 248 15.67 2.55 -5.49
N THR A 249 16.57 2.96 -4.59
CA THR A 249 16.68 2.37 -3.25
C THR A 249 15.59 2.92 -2.33
N GLN A 250 14.87 2.02 -1.67
CA GLN A 250 13.67 2.35 -0.91
C GLN A 250 14.02 2.73 0.54
N GLU A 251 13.75 3.99 0.93
CA GLU A 251 14.17 4.50 2.26
C GLU A 251 13.19 4.11 3.39
N SER A 252 11.87 4.04 3.14
CA SER A 252 10.91 3.50 4.12
C SER A 252 9.53 3.16 3.52
N ILE A 253 9.00 1.97 3.87
CA ILE A 253 7.59 1.60 3.66
C ILE A 253 6.91 1.48 5.01
N SER A 254 5.70 2.02 5.13
CA SER A 254 4.78 1.69 6.22
C SER A 254 3.43 1.24 5.66
N LYS A 255 3.28 -0.07 5.41
CA LYS A 255 2.00 -0.68 5.02
C LYS A 255 1.14 -0.91 6.25
N ILE A 256 -0.03 -0.25 6.31
CA ILE A 256 -1.02 -0.45 7.37
C ILE A 256 -2.24 -1.10 6.72
N SER A 257 -2.62 -2.30 7.18
CA SER A 257 -3.79 -2.98 6.65
C SER A 257 -5.08 -2.26 7.08
N PRO A 258 -6.12 -2.25 6.21
CA PRO A 258 -7.41 -1.63 6.55
C PRO A 258 -8.05 -2.21 7.82
N SER A 259 -7.84 -3.50 8.10
CA SER A 259 -8.33 -4.15 9.32
C SER A 259 -7.69 -3.57 10.58
N LEU A 260 -6.37 -3.37 10.60
CA LEU A 260 -5.66 -2.79 11.74
C LEU A 260 -6.10 -1.35 12.02
N GLY A 261 -6.32 -0.57 10.95
CA GLY A 261 -6.83 0.80 11.04
C GLY A 261 -8.24 0.85 11.64
N ARG A 262 -9.12 -0.05 11.19
CA ARG A 262 -10.50 -0.14 11.69
C ARG A 262 -10.55 -0.57 13.16
N ASP A 263 -9.81 -1.60 13.53
CA ASP A 263 -9.77 -2.10 14.91
C ASP A 263 -9.23 -1.03 15.88
N SER A 264 -8.20 -0.29 15.45
CA SER A 264 -7.63 0.80 16.23
C SER A 264 -8.61 1.98 16.38
N LEU A 265 -9.36 2.30 15.33
CA LEU A 265 -10.40 3.33 15.37
C LEU A 265 -11.52 2.96 16.33
N GLU A 266 -12.06 1.73 16.22
CA GLU A 266 -13.15 1.26 17.07
C GLU A 266 -12.72 1.21 18.54
N THR A 267 -11.53 0.68 18.82
CA THR A 267 -10.96 0.62 20.17
C THR A 267 -10.72 2.04 20.73
N GLY A 268 -10.17 2.95 19.92
CA GLY A 268 -9.92 4.34 20.31
C GLY A 268 -11.21 5.12 20.62
N LEU A 269 -12.25 4.95 19.81
CA LEU A 269 -13.56 5.56 20.05
C LEU A 269 -14.23 5.01 21.30
N LEU A 270 -14.15 3.69 21.54
CA LEU A 270 -14.72 3.06 22.73
C LEU A 270 -14.01 3.55 24.01
N ALA A 271 -12.67 3.61 23.99
CA ALA A 271 -11.88 4.17 25.09
C ALA A 271 -12.21 5.65 25.33
N GLY A 272 -12.33 6.45 24.26
CA GLY A 272 -12.72 7.86 24.33
C GLY A 272 -14.11 8.06 24.92
N LEU A 273 -15.09 7.27 24.50
CA LEU A 273 -16.47 7.33 25.01
C LEU A 273 -16.53 6.96 26.48
N LEU A 274 -15.83 5.89 26.90
CA LEU A 274 -15.80 5.46 28.29
C LEU A 274 -15.10 6.49 29.19
N GLY A 275 -13.99 7.08 28.72
CA GLY A 275 -13.31 8.18 29.42
C GLY A 275 -14.19 9.43 29.56
N LEU A 276 -14.86 9.83 28.46
CA LEU A 276 -15.81 10.93 28.47
C LEU A 276 -16.95 10.67 29.48
N ALA A 277 -17.55 9.49 29.46
CA ALA A 277 -18.64 9.14 30.38
C ALA A 277 -18.20 9.25 31.85
N LEU A 278 -16.99 8.78 32.19
CA LEU A 278 -16.45 8.86 33.54
C LEU A 278 -16.26 10.32 33.99
N VAL A 279 -15.67 11.16 33.14
CA VAL A 279 -15.49 12.60 33.42
C VAL A 279 -16.84 13.30 33.59
N LEU A 280 -17.80 13.02 32.71
CA LEU A 280 -19.14 13.60 32.78
C LEU A 280 -19.89 13.20 34.05
N ILE A 281 -19.79 11.93 34.47
CA ILE A 281 -20.36 11.45 35.73
C ILE A 281 -19.69 12.16 36.91
N TYR A 282 -18.36 12.26 36.92
CA TYR A 282 -17.61 12.93 37.99
C TYR A 282 -18.05 14.38 38.15
N VAL A 283 -18.12 15.13 37.04
CA VAL A 283 -18.52 16.54 37.04
C VAL A 283 -19.96 16.71 37.52
N VAL A 284 -20.89 15.82 37.12
CA VAL A 284 -22.28 15.87 37.61
C VAL A 284 -22.36 15.53 39.10
N VAL A 285 -21.60 14.55 39.60
CA VAL A 285 -21.61 14.21 41.03
C VAL A 285 -21.04 15.34 41.87
N TYR A 286 -19.93 15.95 41.43
CA TYR A 286 -19.23 17.00 42.17
C TYR A 286 -19.93 18.37 42.07
N TYR A 287 -20.31 18.79 40.86
CA TYR A 287 -20.88 20.11 40.58
C TYR A 287 -22.41 20.12 40.46
N ARG A 288 -23.07 18.96 40.53
CA ARG A 288 -24.53 18.79 40.52
C ARG A 288 -25.16 19.51 39.32
N ALA A 289 -25.94 20.55 39.59
CA ALA A 289 -26.64 21.34 38.60
C ALA A 289 -25.72 22.01 37.58
N LEU A 290 -24.57 22.51 38.05
CA LEU A 290 -23.56 23.14 37.20
C LEU A 290 -22.90 22.09 36.28
N GLY A 291 -22.94 20.81 36.66
CA GLY A 291 -22.49 19.72 35.79
C GLY A 291 -23.31 19.59 34.50
N PHE A 292 -24.62 19.85 34.54
CA PHE A 292 -25.44 19.85 33.32
C PHE A 292 -25.09 21.00 32.37
N VAL A 293 -24.55 22.12 32.89
CA VAL A 293 -24.03 23.21 32.06
C VAL A 293 -22.78 22.77 31.30
N VAL A 294 -21.90 21.97 31.94
CA VAL A 294 -20.73 21.38 31.25
C VAL A 294 -21.18 20.45 30.13
N TRP A 295 -22.17 19.59 30.37
CA TRP A 295 -22.73 18.72 29.34
C TRP A 295 -23.24 19.51 28.13
N GLY A 296 -24.05 20.55 28.37
CA GLY A 296 -24.56 21.40 27.29
C GLY A 296 -23.42 22.10 26.53
N GLY A 297 -22.43 22.60 27.25
CA GLY A 297 -21.24 23.23 26.67
C GLY A 297 -20.41 22.29 25.82
N LEU A 298 -20.24 21.05 26.26
CA LEU A 298 -19.49 20.03 25.54
C LEU A 298 -20.24 19.54 24.28
N VAL A 299 -21.57 19.49 24.32
CA VAL A 299 -22.39 19.23 23.13
C VAL A 299 -22.23 20.35 22.10
N VAL A 300 -22.25 21.61 22.53
CA VAL A 300 -22.02 22.75 21.63
C VAL A 300 -20.60 22.70 21.05
N PHE A 301 -19.59 22.42 21.87
CA PHE A 301 -18.21 22.23 21.43
C PHE A 301 -18.09 21.10 20.39
N ALA A 302 -18.70 19.94 20.65
CA ALA A 302 -18.68 18.80 19.74
C ALA A 302 -19.40 19.10 18.43
N ALA A 303 -20.56 19.78 18.48
CA ALA A 303 -21.31 20.17 17.29
C ALA A 303 -20.54 21.18 16.42
N LEU A 304 -19.92 22.19 17.03
CA LEU A 304 -19.07 23.14 16.31
C LEU A 304 -17.83 22.47 15.72
N SER A 305 -17.18 21.60 16.48
CA SER A 305 -16.02 20.85 15.99
C SER A 305 -16.36 19.94 14.82
N TYR A 306 -17.49 19.22 14.92
CA TYR A 306 -18.00 18.42 13.82
C TYR A 306 -18.28 19.27 12.58
N MET A 307 -18.96 20.41 12.73
CA MET A 307 -19.26 21.31 11.62
C MET A 307 -17.98 21.82 10.94
N VAL A 308 -16.99 22.26 11.72
CA VAL A 308 -15.74 22.78 11.16
C VAL A 308 -14.95 21.67 10.47
N ILE A 309 -14.81 20.49 11.08
CA ILE A 309 -14.10 19.36 10.46
C ILE A 309 -14.82 18.90 9.19
N ALA A 310 -16.15 18.81 9.18
CA ALA A 310 -16.92 18.43 8.00
C ALA A 310 -16.75 19.42 6.85
N LEU A 311 -16.73 20.73 7.15
CA LEU A 311 -16.48 21.77 6.15
C LEU A 311 -15.04 21.71 5.60
N LEU A 312 -14.05 21.47 6.45
CA LEU A 312 -12.66 21.30 6.01
C LEU A 312 -12.46 20.01 5.21
N GLY A 313 -13.17 18.93 5.57
CA GLY A 313 -13.16 17.69 4.81
C GLY A 313 -13.73 17.87 3.40
N ALA A 314 -14.88 18.53 3.29
CA ALA A 314 -15.52 18.79 2.00
C ALA A 314 -14.78 19.85 1.15
N GLY A 315 -14.21 20.87 1.78
CA GLY A 315 -13.59 22.00 1.07
C GLY A 315 -12.09 21.84 0.78
N ALA A 316 -11.33 21.34 1.75
CA ALA A 316 -9.87 21.25 1.68
C ALA A 316 -9.34 19.80 1.59
N GLY A 317 -10.23 18.80 1.47
CA GLY A 317 -9.85 17.40 1.42
C GLY A 317 -9.23 16.88 2.72
N LEU A 318 -9.54 17.52 3.86
CA LEU A 318 -8.99 17.10 5.15
C LEU A 318 -9.46 15.68 5.49
N SER A 319 -8.52 14.73 5.50
CA SER A 319 -8.75 13.39 6.02
C SER A 319 -8.46 13.33 7.52
N LEU A 320 -9.41 12.78 8.29
CA LEU A 320 -9.25 12.63 9.73
C LEU A 320 -8.45 11.36 10.02
N SER A 321 -7.19 11.51 10.45
CA SER A 321 -6.37 10.39 10.87
C SER A 321 -6.71 9.92 12.29
N LEU A 322 -6.28 8.71 12.63
CA LEU A 322 -6.43 8.17 13.99
C LEU A 322 -5.76 9.05 15.06
N ALA A 323 -4.57 9.59 14.73
CA ALA A 323 -3.89 10.58 15.57
C ALA A 323 -4.71 11.89 15.68
N GLY A 324 -5.38 12.32 14.61
CA GLY A 324 -6.33 13.44 14.64
C GLY A 324 -7.47 13.22 15.64
N ILE A 325 -8.03 12.01 15.69
CA ILE A 325 -9.08 11.64 16.67
C ILE A 325 -8.55 11.72 18.10
N ALA A 326 -7.33 11.25 18.35
CA ALA A 326 -6.70 11.39 19.67
C ALA A 326 -6.57 12.86 20.10
N GLY A 327 -6.23 13.77 19.17
CA GLY A 327 -6.20 15.21 19.43
C GLY A 327 -7.56 15.77 19.83
N PHE A 328 -8.63 15.29 19.21
CA PHE A 328 -9.99 15.66 19.58
C PHE A 328 -10.39 15.15 20.97
N ILE A 329 -10.04 13.90 21.30
CA ILE A 329 -10.29 13.30 22.63
C ILE A 329 -9.56 14.09 23.73
N VAL A 330 -8.30 14.47 23.50
CA VAL A 330 -7.54 15.32 24.44
C VAL A 330 -8.24 16.66 24.64
N SER A 331 -8.74 17.27 23.56
CA SER A 331 -9.40 18.57 23.59
C SER A 331 -10.68 18.56 24.42
N ILE A 332 -11.45 17.46 24.40
CA ILE A 332 -12.63 17.29 25.27
C ILE A 332 -12.27 17.45 26.76
N GLY A 333 -11.13 16.89 27.17
CA GLY A 333 -10.62 17.01 28.54
C GLY A 333 -10.22 18.44 28.89
N VAL A 334 -9.49 19.11 27.99
CA VAL A 334 -9.09 20.52 28.13
C VAL A 334 -10.31 21.43 28.22
N THR A 335 -11.28 21.27 27.32
CA THR A 335 -12.56 22.00 27.36
C THR A 335 -13.30 21.80 28.68
N THR A 336 -13.31 20.57 29.20
CA THR A 336 -13.95 20.28 30.49
C THR A 336 -13.25 21.00 31.65
N ASP A 337 -11.92 21.05 31.64
CA ASP A 337 -11.13 21.81 32.62
C ASP A 337 -11.44 23.31 32.58
N SER A 338 -11.57 23.88 31.38
CA SER A 338 -12.00 25.28 31.18
C SER A 338 -13.33 25.57 31.90
N TYR A 339 -14.33 24.69 31.80
CA TYR A 339 -15.60 24.85 32.53
C TYR A 339 -15.43 24.77 34.06
N ILE A 340 -14.60 23.86 34.54
CA ILE A 340 -14.31 23.69 35.98
C ILE A 340 -13.71 24.98 36.54
N VAL A 341 -12.74 25.58 35.84
CA VAL A 341 -12.12 26.86 36.25
C VAL A 341 -13.17 27.97 36.38
N VAL A 342 -14.15 28.06 35.47
CA VAL A 342 -15.23 29.06 35.57
C VAL A 342 -16.04 28.88 36.85
N PHE A 343 -16.42 27.65 37.17
CA PHE A 343 -17.26 27.36 38.32
C PHE A 343 -16.53 27.54 39.64
N GLU A 344 -15.26 27.15 39.71
CA GLU A 344 -14.46 27.39 40.91
C GLU A 344 -14.26 28.88 41.15
N ARG A 345 -13.99 29.68 40.10
CA ARG A 345 -13.89 31.14 40.26
C ARG A 345 -15.22 31.80 40.60
N LEU A 346 -16.34 31.24 40.15
CA LEU A 346 -17.67 31.69 40.54
C LEU A 346 -17.95 31.38 42.02
N LYS A 347 -17.62 30.18 42.47
CA LYS A 347 -17.77 29.74 43.87
C LYS A 347 -16.89 30.56 44.81
N ASP A 348 -15.63 30.82 44.44
CA ASP A 348 -14.72 31.69 45.19
C ASP A 348 -15.31 33.09 45.41
N GLU A 349 -15.88 33.67 44.36
CA GLU A 349 -16.46 35.01 44.41
C GLU A 349 -17.73 35.07 45.27
N ILE A 350 -18.57 34.03 45.23
CA ILE A 350 -19.74 33.88 46.12
C ILE A 350 -19.30 33.68 47.58
N ALA A 351 -18.31 32.83 47.81
CA ALA A 351 -17.76 32.55 49.15
C ALA A 351 -17.12 33.81 49.78
N SER A 352 -16.63 34.75 48.96
CA SER A 352 -16.13 36.05 49.44
C SER A 352 -17.23 37.04 49.87
N GLY A 353 -18.50 36.62 49.89
CA GLY A 353 -19.64 37.42 50.35
C GLY A 353 -20.19 38.41 49.33
N ARG A 354 -19.82 38.28 48.05
CA ARG A 354 -20.36 39.14 46.99
C ARG A 354 -21.74 38.68 46.55
N SER A 355 -22.57 39.63 46.10
CA SER A 355 -23.85 39.31 45.49
C SER A 355 -23.66 38.43 44.24
N ILE A 356 -24.57 37.48 44.01
CA ILE A 356 -24.52 36.52 42.89
C ILE A 356 -24.29 37.23 41.54
N ARG A 357 -24.92 38.40 41.32
CA ARG A 357 -24.72 39.21 40.10
C ARG A 357 -23.27 39.68 39.93
N SER A 358 -22.69 40.24 40.99
CA SER A 358 -21.30 40.74 40.97
C SER A 358 -20.29 39.59 40.87
N ALA A 359 -20.59 38.47 41.54
CA ALA A 359 -19.76 37.26 41.51
C ALA A 359 -19.70 36.65 40.10
N ILE A 360 -20.83 36.60 39.37
CA ILE A 360 -20.86 36.12 37.98
C ILE A 360 -19.99 36.98 37.06
N ASP A 361 -20.17 38.31 37.08
CA ASP A 361 -19.45 39.19 36.16
C ASP A 361 -17.95 39.17 36.41
N ARG A 362 -17.53 39.18 37.69
CA ARG A 362 -16.11 39.17 38.06
C ARG A 362 -15.48 37.78 37.92
N GLY A 363 -16.17 36.75 38.40
CA GLY A 363 -15.74 35.35 38.33
C GLY A 363 -15.54 34.91 36.88
N THR A 364 -16.51 35.16 36.02
CA THR A 364 -16.41 34.82 34.58
C THR A 364 -15.29 35.61 33.89
N LYS A 365 -15.15 36.91 34.17
CA LYS A 365 -14.08 37.73 33.57
C LYS A 365 -12.68 37.25 34.00
N ARG A 366 -12.52 36.85 35.27
CA ARG A 366 -11.25 36.33 35.78
C ARG A 366 -10.97 34.93 35.23
N ALA A 367 -11.97 34.05 35.19
CA ALA A 367 -11.86 32.72 34.61
C ALA A 367 -11.49 32.76 33.12
N LEU A 368 -12.17 33.59 32.32
CA LEU A 368 -11.87 33.72 30.89
C LEU A 368 -10.42 34.15 30.61
N ARG A 369 -9.83 34.99 31.48
CA ARG A 369 -8.42 35.36 31.34
C ARG A 369 -7.51 34.16 31.61
N THR A 370 -7.82 33.33 32.60
CA THR A 370 -7.06 32.11 32.90
C THR A 370 -7.18 31.10 31.77
N ILE A 371 -8.40 30.86 31.27
CA ILE A 371 -8.67 29.94 30.16
C ILE A 371 -7.91 30.37 28.90
N LEU A 372 -8.02 31.65 28.52
CA LEU A 372 -7.34 32.16 27.33
C LEU A 372 -5.82 31.99 27.42
N VAL A 373 -5.23 32.17 28.60
CA VAL A 373 -3.79 31.94 28.80
C VAL A 373 -3.43 30.45 28.70
N ALA A 374 -4.23 29.56 29.30
CA ALA A 374 -4.00 28.12 29.24
C ALA A 374 -4.15 27.59 27.80
N ASP A 375 -5.23 27.96 27.11
CA ASP A 375 -5.49 27.60 25.72
C ASP A 375 -4.46 28.19 24.77
N PHE A 376 -3.94 29.39 25.04
CA PHE A 376 -2.85 29.94 24.25
C PHE A 376 -1.58 29.09 24.33
N VAL A 377 -1.27 28.51 25.49
CA VAL A 377 -0.14 27.57 25.64
C VAL A 377 -0.39 26.30 24.84
N THR A 378 -1.57 25.70 24.96
CA THR A 378 -1.97 24.50 24.21
C THR A 378 -1.97 24.74 22.70
N GLY A 379 -2.56 25.85 22.26
CA GLY A 379 -2.61 26.25 20.85
C GLY A 379 -1.23 26.57 20.28
N SER A 380 -0.35 27.21 21.06
CA SER A 380 1.04 27.44 20.64
C SER A 380 1.80 26.12 20.47
N ALA A 381 1.61 25.16 21.38
CA ALA A 381 2.20 23.83 21.26
C ALA A 381 1.68 23.10 20.01
N ALA A 382 0.38 23.19 19.72
CA ALA A 382 -0.21 22.63 18.51
C ALA A 382 0.37 23.26 17.23
N VAL A 383 0.59 24.58 17.21
CA VAL A 383 1.23 25.27 16.08
C VAL A 383 2.66 24.79 15.88
N ILE A 384 3.44 24.69 16.95
CA ILE A 384 4.83 24.21 16.88
C ILE A 384 4.86 22.77 16.37
N LEU A 385 4.01 21.89 16.92
CA LEU A 385 3.89 20.50 16.48
C LEU A 385 3.47 20.40 15.00
N PHE A 386 2.56 21.26 14.54
CA PHE A 386 2.11 21.23 13.16
C PHE A 386 3.22 21.56 12.15
N PHE A 387 4.13 22.48 12.49
CA PHE A 387 5.25 22.86 11.63
C PHE A 387 6.45 21.92 11.74
N LEU A 388 6.72 21.36 12.92
CA LEU A 388 7.91 20.52 13.14
C LEU A 388 7.66 19.02 12.96
N ALA A 389 6.41 18.56 13.07
CA ALA A 389 6.11 17.14 13.03
C ALA A 389 5.77 16.64 11.61
N VAL A 390 6.04 15.37 11.38
CA VAL A 390 5.78 14.67 10.12
C VAL A 390 4.77 13.54 10.35
N GLY A 391 4.03 13.18 9.30
CA GLY A 391 3.14 12.02 9.32
C GLY A 391 1.96 12.18 10.29
N PRO A 392 1.63 11.13 11.09
CA PRO A 392 0.42 11.12 11.94
C PRO A 392 0.35 12.26 12.96
N VAL A 393 1.51 12.68 13.49
CA VAL A 393 1.61 13.71 14.53
C VAL A 393 1.13 15.08 14.02
N LYS A 394 1.28 15.35 12.71
CA LYS A 394 0.77 16.57 12.09
C LYS A 394 -0.76 16.64 12.11
N GLY A 395 -1.42 15.49 11.89
CA GLY A 395 -2.88 15.37 12.00
C GLY A 395 -3.37 15.60 13.43
N PHE A 396 -2.67 15.05 14.43
CA PHE A 396 -2.94 15.32 15.85
C PHE A 396 -2.82 16.81 16.18
N ALA A 397 -1.75 17.46 15.72
CA ALA A 397 -1.50 18.87 15.97
C ALA A 397 -2.58 19.78 15.35
N LEU A 398 -3.02 19.47 14.13
CA LEU A 398 -4.07 20.22 13.45
C LEU A 398 -5.41 20.13 14.20
N THR A 399 -5.83 18.93 14.62
CA THR A 399 -7.10 18.76 15.32
C THR A 399 -7.07 19.38 16.72
N LEU A 400 -5.96 19.25 17.44
CA LEU A 400 -5.76 19.91 18.73
C LEU A 400 -5.84 21.44 18.60
N GLY A 401 -5.11 22.02 17.64
CA GLY A 401 -5.12 23.47 17.42
C GLY A 401 -6.50 24.01 17.02
N LEU A 402 -7.19 23.29 16.11
CA LEU A 402 -8.55 23.64 15.71
C LEU A 402 -9.53 23.58 16.89
N ALA A 403 -9.45 22.52 17.67
CA ALA A 403 -10.28 22.32 18.84
C ALA A 403 -10.02 23.40 19.91
N THR A 404 -8.77 23.80 20.14
CA THR A 404 -8.43 24.92 21.05
C THR A 404 -9.07 26.24 20.58
N LEU A 405 -9.07 26.53 19.28
CA LEU A 405 -9.74 27.74 18.76
C LEU A 405 -11.25 27.70 19.01
N ILE A 406 -11.86 26.52 18.84
CA ILE A 406 -13.29 26.32 19.13
C ILE A 406 -13.56 26.43 20.63
N ASP A 407 -12.68 25.92 21.50
CA ASP A 407 -12.83 26.03 22.96
C ASP A 407 -12.87 27.49 23.40
N VAL A 408 -11.92 28.29 22.95
CA VAL A 408 -11.87 29.74 23.24
C VAL A 408 -13.14 30.44 22.75
N PHE A 409 -13.63 30.07 21.56
CA PHE A 409 -14.88 30.62 21.02
C PHE A 409 -16.09 30.23 21.89
N VAL A 410 -16.21 28.96 22.28
CA VAL A 410 -17.29 28.47 23.14
C VAL A 410 -17.21 29.11 24.52
N ALA A 411 -16.02 29.20 25.12
CA ALA A 411 -15.81 29.83 26.41
C ALA A 411 -16.29 31.28 26.42
N PHE A 412 -16.04 32.04 25.34
CA PHE A 412 -16.50 33.42 25.24
C PHE A 412 -18.01 33.54 24.93
N CYS A 413 -18.49 32.79 23.94
CA CYS A 413 -19.83 32.93 23.37
C CYS A 413 -20.92 32.18 24.15
N PHE A 414 -20.61 31.03 24.75
CA PHE A 414 -21.59 30.16 25.41
C PHE A 414 -21.63 30.38 26.93
N THR A 415 -20.48 30.44 27.59
CA THR A 415 -20.40 30.45 29.05
C THR A 415 -21.08 31.67 29.68
N ARG A 416 -20.89 32.87 29.11
CA ARG A 416 -21.49 34.11 29.62
C ARG A 416 -23.03 34.11 29.54
N PRO A 417 -23.65 33.85 28.38
CA PRO A 417 -25.10 33.78 28.27
C PRO A 417 -25.72 32.72 29.18
N VAL A 418 -25.10 31.54 29.26
CA VAL A 418 -25.64 30.43 30.05
C VAL A 418 -25.64 30.77 31.54
N ILE A 419 -24.54 31.30 32.08
CA ILE A 419 -24.49 31.69 33.50
C ILE A 419 -25.49 32.83 33.80
N SER A 420 -25.66 33.77 32.86
CA SER A 420 -26.65 34.85 32.98
C SER A 420 -28.11 34.34 32.96
N LEU A 421 -28.40 33.30 32.16
CA LEU A 421 -29.70 32.62 32.13
C LEU A 421 -29.94 31.80 33.40
N LEU A 422 -28.92 31.09 33.88
CA LEU A 422 -28.98 30.27 35.09
C LEU A 422 -29.29 31.11 36.35
N ARG A 423 -28.97 32.40 36.33
CA ARG A 423 -29.40 33.36 37.36
C ARG A 423 -30.92 33.52 37.42
N LYS A 424 -31.61 33.50 36.28
CA LYS A 424 -33.07 33.74 36.21
C LYS A 424 -33.89 32.54 36.68
N THR A 425 -33.31 31.35 36.69
CA THR A 425 -34.01 30.10 37.01
C THR A 425 -34.00 29.74 38.50
N GLY A 426 -33.50 30.63 39.39
CA GLY A 426 -33.49 30.39 40.85
C GLY A 426 -32.54 29.27 41.31
N VAL A 427 -31.81 28.67 40.38
CA VAL A 427 -30.79 27.62 40.59
C VAL A 427 -29.73 28.04 41.60
N PHE A 428 -29.48 29.36 41.73
CA PHE A 428 -28.51 29.90 42.68
C PHE A 428 -29.01 30.13 44.11
N GLU A 429 -30.31 30.02 44.37
CA GLU A 429 -30.90 30.27 45.70
C GLU A 429 -31.01 29.00 46.55
N SER A 430 -30.84 27.82 45.97
CA SER A 430 -30.92 26.54 46.70
C SER A 430 -29.52 26.03 47.09
N GLU A 431 -29.22 26.05 48.39
CA GLU A 431 -27.93 25.64 48.96
C GLU A 431 -27.53 24.20 48.58
N GLY A 432 -28.51 23.32 48.40
CA GLY A 432 -28.28 21.92 48.00
C GLY A 432 -27.93 21.73 46.52
N PHE A 433 -28.06 22.75 45.67
CA PHE A 433 -27.96 22.61 44.21
C PHE A 433 -26.62 23.08 43.65
N MET A 434 -25.91 23.95 44.38
CA MET A 434 -24.61 24.52 43.97
C MET A 434 -23.41 23.89 44.68
N GLY A 435 -23.63 23.03 45.68
CA GLY A 435 -22.55 22.43 46.47
C GLY A 435 -21.78 23.41 47.35
N ILE A 436 -22.36 24.59 47.63
CA ILE A 436 -21.81 25.60 48.53
C ILE A 436 -22.56 25.50 49.86
N LYS A 437 -21.88 25.14 50.95
CA LYS A 437 -22.40 25.38 52.30
C LYS A 437 -22.38 26.88 52.53
N SER A 438 -23.52 27.55 52.43
CA SER A 438 -23.60 28.96 52.76
C SER A 438 -23.39 29.13 54.27
N THR A 439 -22.35 29.86 54.64
CA THR A 439 -22.26 30.55 55.93
C THR A 439 -22.83 31.96 55.77
N VAL A 440 -24.00 32.09 55.14
CA VAL A 440 -24.75 33.34 55.11
C VAL A 440 -25.92 33.23 56.08
N GLY A 441 -25.56 33.09 57.35
CA GLY A 441 -26.38 33.53 58.47
C GLY A 441 -25.73 34.79 59.06
N ALA A 442 -26.51 35.85 59.20
CA ALA A 442 -26.16 37.20 59.70
C ALA A 442 -25.50 38.10 58.63
N GLN A 443 -26.09 39.22 58.18
CA GLN A 443 -26.95 40.15 58.89
C GLN A 443 -28.05 40.74 57.98
N THR A 444 -29.11 41.13 58.67
CA THR A 444 -30.36 41.83 58.29
C THR A 444 -30.27 42.85 57.17
#